data_AF-A0A329SJ18-F1
#
_entry.id   AF-A0A329SJ18-F1
#
_cell.length_a   1.000
_cell.length_b   1.000
_cell.length_c   1.000
_cell.angle_alpha   90.00
_cell.angle_beta   90.00
_cell.angle_gamma   90.00
#
_symmetry.space_group_name_H-M   'P 1'
#
loop_
_entity.id
_entity.type
_entity.pdbx_description
1 polymer ?
#
loop_
_entity_poly.entity_id
_entity_poly.type
_entity_poly.pdbx_seq_one_letter_code
_entity_poly.pdbx_strand_id
1 'polypeptide(L)'
;MVDVAGGKGDAAKGAKIFKTKCAQCHTTNAGGAHKQGPNLAGMVNRQSGQADGYSYSAANKNSGVVWTDETLFEYLLAPKKYIKGTKMVFAGLKKPQERRDLIAYLMEATNE
;
A
#
# COMPACT_ATOMS: atom_id res chain seq x y z
N MET A 1 -0.03 -11.76 15.02
CA MET A 1 -1.14 -10.83 14.73
C MET A 1 -0.77 -9.50 15.34
N VAL A 2 -0.91 -8.41 14.59
CA VAL A 2 -0.59 -7.04 15.04
C VAL A 2 -1.84 -6.18 14.96
N ASP A 3 -1.94 -5.18 15.83
CA ASP A 3 -3.03 -4.22 15.78
C ASP A 3 -2.82 -3.26 14.61
N VAL A 4 -3.86 -3.10 13.81
CA VAL A 4 -3.94 -2.15 12.71
C VAL A 4 -5.33 -1.52 12.70
N ALA A 5 -5.54 -0.50 11.88
CA ALA A 5 -6.83 0.11 11.66
C ALA A 5 -7.95 -0.94 11.43
N GLY A 6 -9.00 -0.85 12.25
CA GLY A 6 -10.15 -1.74 12.18
C GLY A 6 -9.95 -3.14 12.78
N GLY A 7 -8.86 -3.41 13.52
CA GLY A 7 -8.66 -4.61 14.33
C GLY A 7 -7.34 -5.35 14.09
N LYS A 8 -7.26 -6.62 14.50
CA LYS A 8 -6.04 -7.42 14.34
C LYS A 8 -5.81 -7.89 12.90
N GLY A 9 -4.57 -7.76 12.43
CA GLY A 9 -4.08 -8.30 11.16
C GLY A 9 -3.05 -9.42 11.33
N ASP A 10 -2.98 -10.32 10.36
CA ASP A 10 -1.99 -11.41 10.29
C ASP A 10 -1.04 -11.20 9.09
N ALA A 11 0.19 -10.77 9.38
CA ALA A 11 1.20 -10.47 8.36
C ALA A 11 1.57 -11.68 7.49
N ALA A 12 1.51 -12.91 8.01
CA ALA A 12 1.80 -14.10 7.21
C ALA A 12 0.70 -14.36 6.17
N LYS A 13 -0.57 -14.07 6.50
CA LYS A 13 -1.67 -14.05 5.52
C LYS A 13 -1.54 -12.86 4.57
N GLY A 14 -1.15 -11.70 5.10
CA GLY A 14 -0.86 -10.50 4.33
C GLY A 14 0.17 -10.71 3.23
N ALA A 15 1.27 -11.40 3.54
CA ALA A 15 2.31 -11.73 2.57
C ALA A 15 1.77 -12.54 1.38
N LYS A 16 0.82 -13.47 1.62
CA LYS A 16 0.15 -14.23 0.55
C LYS A 16 -0.74 -13.34 -0.31
N ILE A 17 -1.45 -12.39 0.30
CA ILE A 17 -2.25 -11.39 -0.41
C ILE A 17 -1.33 -10.51 -1.27
N PHE A 18 -0.26 -9.98 -0.69
CA PHE A 18 0.72 -9.18 -1.41
C PHE A 18 1.29 -9.92 -2.62
N LYS A 19 1.74 -11.17 -2.43
CA LYS A 19 2.28 -12.01 -3.52
C LYS A 19 1.31 -12.15 -4.70
N THR A 20 0.02 -12.29 -4.43
CA THR A 20 -1.00 -12.57 -5.46
C THR A 20 -1.68 -11.33 -6.04
N LYS A 21 -1.67 -10.20 -5.32
CA LYS A 21 -2.43 -8.99 -5.68
C LYS A 21 -1.56 -7.76 -5.92
N CYS A 22 -0.33 -7.72 -5.41
CA CYS A 22 0.49 -6.51 -5.36
C CYS A 22 1.90 -6.70 -5.95
N ALA A 23 2.50 -7.88 -5.79
CA ALA A 23 3.90 -8.14 -6.14
C ALA A 23 4.23 -8.06 -7.64
N GLN A 24 3.21 -8.13 -8.52
CA GLN A 24 3.40 -7.84 -9.94
C GLN A 24 3.82 -6.37 -10.17
N CYS A 25 3.30 -5.46 -9.35
CA CYS A 25 3.48 -4.02 -9.53
C CYS A 25 4.43 -3.40 -8.51
N HIS A 26 4.67 -4.07 -7.38
CA HIS A 26 5.43 -3.50 -6.28
C HIS A 26 6.56 -4.42 -5.80
N THR A 27 7.54 -3.79 -5.17
CA THR A 27 8.60 -4.39 -4.34
C THR A 27 8.52 -3.71 -2.97
N THR A 28 9.00 -4.38 -1.92
CA THR A 28 8.93 -3.86 -0.54
C THR A 28 10.31 -3.69 0.10
N ASN A 29 11.32 -4.38 -0.40
CA ASN A 29 12.68 -4.30 0.11
C ASN A 29 13.34 -2.95 -0.23
N ALA A 30 14.13 -2.42 0.71
CA ALA A 30 14.97 -1.25 0.48
C ALA A 30 15.88 -1.45 -0.74
N GLY A 31 16.03 -0.40 -1.55
CA GLY A 31 16.77 -0.44 -2.83
C GLY A 31 16.12 -1.31 -3.92
N GLY A 32 14.93 -1.88 -3.69
CA GLY A 32 14.22 -2.68 -4.67
C GLY A 32 13.75 -1.85 -5.87
N ALA A 33 13.73 -2.47 -7.05
CA ALA A 33 13.32 -1.79 -8.28
C ALA A 33 11.85 -1.35 -8.23
N HIS A 34 11.56 -0.19 -8.83
CA HIS A 34 10.21 0.10 -9.27
C HIS A 34 9.77 -0.88 -10.36
N LYS A 35 8.48 -1.18 -10.42
CA LYS A 35 7.88 -1.98 -11.50
C LYS A 35 6.79 -1.12 -12.16
N GLN A 36 5.62 -1.70 -12.42
CA GLN A 36 4.46 -0.92 -12.84
C GLN A 36 4.05 0.12 -11.78
N GLY A 37 4.23 -0.21 -10.49
CA GLY A 37 4.08 0.69 -9.34
C GLY A 37 5.44 1.04 -8.71
N PRO A 38 5.46 2.03 -7.79
CA PRO A 38 6.66 2.38 -7.04
C PRO A 38 7.13 1.23 -6.14
N ASN A 39 8.41 1.28 -5.76
CA ASN A 39 8.89 0.53 -4.61
C ASN A 39 8.22 1.09 -3.34
N LEU A 40 7.88 0.19 -2.41
CA LEU A 40 7.13 0.53 -1.21
C LEU A 40 8.00 0.65 0.05
N ALA A 41 9.32 0.45 -0.03
CA ALA A 41 10.21 0.65 1.12
C ALA A 41 10.12 2.09 1.66
N GLY A 42 10.18 2.21 2.98
CA GLY A 42 9.99 3.45 3.71
C GLY A 42 8.65 4.15 3.42
N MET A 43 7.60 3.42 3.02
CA MET A 43 6.31 4.07 2.72
C MET A 43 5.55 4.51 3.96
N VAL A 44 5.73 3.80 5.09
CA VAL A 44 5.00 4.08 6.33
C VAL A 44 5.33 5.49 6.81
N ASN A 45 4.30 6.26 7.15
CA ASN A 45 4.36 7.69 7.52
C ASN A 45 4.92 8.64 6.44
N ARG A 46 5.25 8.15 5.24
CA ARG A 46 5.63 9.01 4.11
C ARG A 46 4.39 9.55 3.41
N GLN A 47 4.47 10.77 2.91
CA GLN A 47 3.41 11.36 2.10
C GLN A 47 3.35 10.70 0.71
N SER A 48 2.16 10.66 0.14
CA SER A 48 1.87 10.08 -1.18
C SER A 48 2.71 10.73 -2.28
N GLY A 49 3.18 9.91 -3.23
CA GLY A 49 3.86 10.41 -4.42
C GLY A 49 5.35 10.76 -4.23
N GLN A 50 5.99 10.25 -3.17
CA GLN A 50 7.35 10.63 -2.77
C GLN A 50 8.41 9.51 -2.85
N ALA A 51 8.12 8.35 -3.44
CA ALA A 51 9.21 7.40 -3.70
C ALA A 51 10.15 7.97 -4.78
N ASP A 52 11.41 8.14 -4.43
CA ASP A 52 12.44 8.68 -5.33
C ASP A 52 12.57 7.83 -6.58
N GLY A 53 12.71 8.50 -7.73
CA GLY A 53 12.87 7.84 -9.03
C GLY A 53 11.59 7.32 -9.69
N TYR A 54 10.43 7.37 -9.02
CA TYR A 54 9.16 6.93 -9.60
C TYR A 54 8.30 8.07 -10.15
N SER A 55 7.75 7.88 -11.35
CA SER A 55 6.86 8.85 -11.99
C SER A 55 5.39 8.64 -11.62
N TYR A 56 4.95 9.32 -10.57
CA TYR A 56 3.55 9.29 -10.11
C TYR A 56 2.61 10.11 -11.00
N SER A 57 1.32 9.73 -11.00
CA SER A 57 0.23 10.61 -11.47
C SER A 57 0.15 11.88 -10.64
N ALA A 58 -0.24 13.01 -11.25
CA ALA A 58 -0.48 14.28 -10.54
C ALA A 58 -1.44 14.11 -9.35
N ALA A 59 -2.50 13.30 -9.53
CA ALA A 59 -3.46 13.01 -8.46
C ALA A 59 -2.82 12.41 -7.20
N ASN A 60 -1.87 11.48 -7.36
CA ASN A 60 -1.19 10.84 -6.22
C ASN A 60 -0.12 11.74 -5.61
N LYS A 61 0.62 12.52 -6.43
CA LYS A 61 1.58 13.51 -5.91
C LYS A 61 0.88 14.58 -5.06
N ASN A 62 -0.29 15.02 -5.52
CA ASN A 62 -1.01 16.14 -4.90
C ASN A 62 -2.08 15.70 -3.89
N SER A 63 -2.23 14.40 -3.60
CA SER A 63 -3.30 13.94 -2.69
C SER A 63 -3.07 14.31 -1.22
N GLY A 64 -1.83 14.61 -0.82
CA GLY A 64 -1.53 14.98 0.58
C GLY A 64 -1.67 13.83 1.59
N VAL A 65 -1.95 12.61 1.13
CA VAL A 65 -2.19 11.46 1.99
C VAL A 65 -0.88 11.03 2.64
N VAL A 66 -0.87 10.89 3.95
CA VAL A 66 0.22 10.24 4.70
C VAL A 66 -0.14 8.76 4.86
N TRP A 67 0.76 7.86 4.49
CA TRP A 67 0.48 6.41 4.57
C TRP A 67 0.63 5.87 5.99
N THR A 68 -0.49 5.86 6.69
CA THR A 68 -0.71 5.14 7.95
C THR A 68 -1.51 3.88 7.70
N ASP A 69 -1.69 3.03 8.71
CA ASP A 69 -2.58 1.89 8.62
C ASP A 69 -4.05 2.30 8.39
N GLU A 70 -4.54 3.42 8.96
CA GLU A 70 -5.91 3.91 8.71
C GLU A 70 -6.11 4.35 7.26
N THR A 71 -5.20 5.16 6.74
CA THR A 71 -5.31 5.66 5.36
C THR A 71 -5.15 4.53 4.36
N LEU A 72 -4.29 3.54 4.64
CA LEU A 72 -4.18 2.32 3.83
C LEU A 72 -5.46 1.47 3.89
N PHE A 73 -6.11 1.36 5.05
CA PHE A 73 -7.35 0.60 5.21
C PHE A 73 -8.48 1.16 4.33
N GLU A 74 -8.59 2.49 4.24
CA GLU A 74 -9.53 3.16 3.36
C GLU A 74 -9.12 3.11 1.89
N TYR A 75 -7.86 3.42 1.58
CA TYR A 75 -7.33 3.41 0.22
C TYR A 75 -7.50 2.04 -0.47
N LEU A 76 -7.16 0.96 0.25
CA LEU A 76 -7.20 -0.40 -0.28
C LEU A 76 -8.63 -0.91 -0.53
N LEU A 77 -9.68 -0.25 -0.01
CA LEU A 77 -11.06 -0.63 -0.34
C LEU A 77 -11.41 -0.32 -1.79
N ALA A 78 -10.96 0.83 -2.29
CA ALA A 78 -11.23 1.32 -3.64
C ALA A 78 -10.25 2.45 -4.05
N PRO A 79 -9.04 2.14 -4.53
CA PRO A 79 -7.99 3.13 -4.82
C PRO A 79 -8.43 4.29 -5.72
N LYS A 80 -9.17 3.99 -6.79
CA LYS A 80 -9.68 5.01 -7.72
C LYS A 80 -10.77 5.90 -7.13
N LYS A 81 -11.47 5.45 -6.08
CA LYS A 81 -12.43 6.29 -5.35
C LYS A 81 -11.73 7.18 -4.34
N TYR A 82 -10.69 6.67 -3.68
CA TYR A 82 -9.92 7.40 -2.67
C TYR A 82 -9.02 8.47 -3.31
N ILE A 83 -8.23 8.11 -4.33
CA ILE A 83 -7.42 9.04 -5.13
C ILE A 83 -7.97 9.07 -6.56
N LYS A 84 -8.91 9.99 -6.83
CA LYS A 84 -9.46 10.18 -8.17
C LYS A 84 -8.35 10.62 -9.14
N GLY A 85 -8.14 9.86 -10.20
CA GLY A 85 -7.07 10.10 -11.18
C GLY A 85 -5.77 9.33 -10.91
N THR A 86 -5.73 8.45 -9.88
CA THR A 86 -4.61 7.50 -9.72
C THR A 86 -4.49 6.57 -10.93
N LYS A 87 -3.25 6.28 -11.33
CA LYS A 87 -2.92 5.29 -12.38
C LYS A 87 -2.90 3.85 -11.87
N MET A 88 -3.04 3.62 -10.56
CA MET A 88 -3.10 2.26 -10.01
C MET A 88 -4.35 1.52 -10.49
N VAL A 89 -4.15 0.45 -11.26
CA VAL A 89 -5.25 -0.41 -11.74
C VAL A 89 -5.45 -1.55 -10.74
N PHE A 90 -6.24 -1.27 -9.70
CA PHE A 90 -6.62 -2.25 -8.70
C PHE A 90 -8.05 -2.01 -8.22
N ALA A 91 -8.86 -3.06 -8.18
CA ALA A 91 -10.29 -2.98 -7.81
C ALA A 91 -10.51 -2.73 -6.30
N GLY A 92 -9.48 -2.99 -5.49
CA GLY A 92 -9.53 -2.94 -4.03
C GLY A 92 -9.85 -4.30 -3.39
N LEU A 93 -9.64 -4.37 -2.08
CA LEU A 93 -9.94 -5.51 -1.21
C LEU A 93 -11.22 -5.22 -0.41
N LYS A 94 -12.30 -5.94 -0.71
CA LYS A 94 -13.61 -5.67 -0.07
C LYS A 94 -13.68 -6.19 1.36
N LYS A 95 -13.08 -7.34 1.63
CA LYS A 95 -13.11 -7.95 2.95
C LYS A 95 -12.23 -7.14 3.92
N PRO A 96 -12.76 -6.67 5.05
CA PRO A 96 -11.99 -5.96 6.06
C PRO A 96 -10.77 -6.75 6.55
N GLN A 97 -10.91 -8.06 6.77
CA GLN A 97 -9.80 -8.89 7.25
C GLN A 97 -8.66 -9.00 6.23
N GLU A 98 -8.96 -9.10 4.93
CA GLU A 98 -7.91 -9.14 3.89
C GLU A 98 -7.12 -7.82 3.85
N ARG A 99 -7.78 -6.68 4.10
CA ARG A 99 -7.09 -5.39 4.23
C ARG A 99 -6.20 -5.35 5.47
N ARG A 100 -6.71 -5.77 6.63
CA ARG A 100 -5.92 -5.82 7.87
C ARG A 100 -4.69 -6.70 7.74
N ASP A 101 -4.86 -7.90 7.18
CA ASP A 101 -3.76 -8.84 6.98
C ASP A 101 -2.71 -8.24 6.04
N LEU A 102 -3.13 -7.66 4.90
CA LEU A 102 -2.21 -7.00 3.97
C LEU A 102 -1.49 -5.80 4.61
N ILE A 103 -2.20 -4.97 5.38
CA ILE A 103 -1.62 -3.80 6.04
C ILE A 103 -0.59 -4.25 7.08
N ALA A 104 -0.92 -5.24 7.92
CA ALA A 104 0.04 -5.82 8.86
C ALA A 104 1.35 -6.23 8.15
N TYR A 105 1.24 -6.92 7.01
CA TYR A 105 2.41 -7.27 6.21
C TYR A 105 3.15 -6.04 5.66
N LEU A 106 2.45 -5.06 5.11
CA LEU A 106 3.08 -3.85 4.55
C LEU A 106 3.82 -3.05 5.63
N MET A 107 3.20 -2.90 6.81
CA MET A 107 3.80 -2.20 7.94
C MET A 107 5.08 -2.89 8.41
N GLU A 108 5.16 -4.22 8.38
CA GLU A 108 6.40 -4.94 8.71
C GLU A 108 7.43 -4.89 7.56
N ALA A 109 6.99 -5.20 6.33
CA ALA A 109 7.87 -5.44 5.19
C ALA A 109 8.44 -4.16 4.56
N THR A 110 8.00 -2.98 4.99
CA THR A 110 8.41 -1.69 4.41
C THR A 110 8.97 -0.71 5.43
N ASN A 111 9.14 -1.13 6.69
CA ASN A 111 9.63 -0.30 7.79
C ASN A 111 11.16 -0.16 7.84
N GLU A 112 11.82 -0.32 6.69
CA GLU A 112 13.27 -0.18 6.52
C GLU A 112 13.59 0.82 5.40
#